data_AF-A0A4P7NAF2-F1
#
_entry.id   AF-A0A4P7NAF2-F1
#
_cell.length_a   1.000
_cell.length_b   1.000
_cell.length_c   1.000
_cell.angle_alpha   90.00
_cell.angle_beta   90.00
_cell.angle_gamma   90.00
#
_symmetry.space_group_name_H-M   'P 1'
#
loop_
_entity.id
_entity.type
_entity.pdbx_description
1 polymer ?
#
loop_
_entity_poly.entity_id
_entity_poly.type
_entity_poly.pdbx_seq_one_letter_code
_entity_poly.pdbx_strand_id
1 'polypeptide(L)'
;MTSVQRIPTLYRTMLSWVEPVFCASGTVLAMFDPTRYIDTMTPHFAYDPPVHRILLDQVGAVYLLMAFNSAVVLRVTDDLRVWKAVMGGIWVSDMLHIRATVKELGVDVILNPLAWRAVDSINLGILVGMMLLRIAFIFEIGFEKQSKRKRR
;
A
#
# COMPACT_ATOMS: atom_id res chain seq x y z
N MET A 1 17.20 29.00 -0.14
CA MET A 1 17.24 28.00 -1.23
C MET A 1 17.17 26.64 -0.58
N THR A 2 15.98 26.03 -0.55
CA THR A 2 15.79 24.66 -0.06
C THR A 2 16.47 23.72 -1.03
N SER A 3 17.57 23.14 -0.58
CA SER A 3 18.30 22.08 -1.25
C SER A 3 17.37 20.91 -1.53
N VAL A 4 17.20 20.57 -2.81
CA VAL A 4 16.36 19.47 -3.25
C VAL A 4 16.92 18.16 -2.67
N GLN A 5 16.28 17.59 -1.65
CA GLN A 5 16.54 16.21 -1.25
C GLN A 5 15.99 15.31 -2.34
N ARG A 6 16.88 14.60 -3.03
CA ARG A 6 16.50 13.68 -4.09
C ARG A 6 15.91 12.42 -3.46
N ILE A 7 14.72 12.04 -3.89
CA ILE A 7 14.07 10.80 -3.44
C ILE A 7 14.93 9.60 -3.89
N PRO A 8 15.32 8.69 -2.98
CA PRO A 8 16.07 7.49 -3.31
C PRO A 8 15.36 6.63 -4.37
N THR A 9 16.14 6.03 -5.27
CA THR A 9 15.62 5.23 -6.40
C THR A 9 14.70 4.10 -5.95
N LEU A 10 15.03 3.43 -4.82
CA LEU A 10 14.18 2.37 -4.27
C LEU A 10 12.75 2.85 -4.02
N TYR A 11 12.59 3.97 -3.31
CA TYR A 11 11.27 4.55 -3.02
C TYR A 11 10.58 5.00 -4.30
N ARG A 12 11.31 5.63 -5.22
CA ARG A 12 10.73 6.09 -6.48
C ARG A 12 10.20 4.94 -7.33
N THR A 13 10.94 3.83 -7.42
CA THR A 13 10.51 2.64 -8.16
C THR A 13 9.32 1.97 -7.47
N MET A 14 9.44 1.68 -6.18
CA MET A 14 8.41 0.93 -5.47
C MET A 14 7.11 1.73 -5.34
N LEU A 15 7.18 2.99 -4.94
CA LEU A 15 5.98 3.81 -4.67
C LEU A 15 5.36 4.38 -5.95
N SER A 16 6.12 4.62 -7.02
CA SER A 16 5.54 5.18 -8.25
C SER A 16 5.30 4.16 -9.36
N TRP A 17 5.90 2.98 -9.34
CA TRP A 17 5.73 1.98 -10.40
C TRP A 17 5.14 0.67 -9.91
N VAL A 18 5.66 0.13 -8.81
CA VAL A 18 5.18 -1.16 -8.29
C VAL A 18 3.83 -1.00 -7.60
N GLU A 19 3.70 -0.01 -6.72
CA GLU A 19 2.47 0.23 -5.96
C GLU A 19 1.23 0.43 -6.84
N PRO A 20 1.26 1.27 -7.90
CA PRO A 20 0.10 1.41 -8.77
C PRO A 20 -0.34 0.11 -9.43
N VAL A 21 0.61 -0.76 -9.79
CA VAL A 21 0.29 -2.06 -10.41
C VAL A 21 -0.43 -2.95 -9.40
N PHE A 22 0.05 -3.04 -8.17
CA PHE A 22 -0.63 -3.81 -7.12
C PHE A 22 -2.01 -3.25 -6.81
N CYS A 23 -2.14 -1.93 -6.68
CA CYS A 23 -3.42 -1.29 -6.39
C CYS A 23 -4.42 -1.48 -7.53
N ALA A 24 -3.99 -1.26 -8.78
CA ALA A 24 -4.84 -1.50 -9.94
C ALA A 24 -5.24 -2.98 -10.08
N SER A 25 -4.33 -3.91 -9.77
CA SER A 25 -4.63 -5.34 -9.74
C SER A 25 -5.67 -5.66 -8.67
N GLY A 26 -5.57 -5.03 -7.49
CA GLY A 26 -6.57 -5.13 -6.43
C GLY A 26 -7.93 -4.58 -6.86
N THR A 27 -7.98 -3.44 -7.57
CA THR A 27 -9.21 -2.91 -8.16
C THR A 27 -9.85 -3.90 -9.12
N VAL A 28 -9.06 -4.43 -10.06
CA VAL A 28 -9.55 -5.39 -11.05
C VAL A 28 -10.09 -6.64 -10.37
N LEU A 29 -9.36 -7.18 -9.39
CA LEU A 29 -9.80 -8.34 -8.63
C LEU A 29 -11.11 -8.07 -7.89
N ALA A 30 -11.22 -6.96 -7.15
CA ALA A 30 -12.42 -6.61 -6.40
C ALA A 30 -13.66 -6.43 -7.28
N MET A 31 -13.51 -5.79 -8.45
CA MET A 31 -14.64 -5.46 -9.33
C MET A 31 -15.04 -6.60 -10.27
N PHE A 32 -14.09 -7.40 -10.74
CA PHE A 32 -14.33 -8.38 -11.81
C PHE A 32 -14.24 -9.84 -11.35
N ASP A 33 -13.55 -10.13 -10.25
CA ASP A 33 -13.49 -11.47 -9.65
C ASP A 33 -13.65 -11.37 -8.12
N PRO A 34 -14.85 -10.97 -7.65
CA PRO A 34 -15.12 -10.72 -6.24
C PRO A 34 -15.04 -12.01 -5.39
N THR A 35 -15.25 -13.18 -6.00
CA THR A 35 -15.12 -14.47 -5.31
C THR A 35 -13.68 -14.70 -4.91
N ARG A 36 -12.75 -14.54 -5.87
CA ARG A 36 -11.33 -14.65 -5.58
C ARG A 36 -10.83 -13.52 -4.69
N TYR A 37 -11.38 -12.32 -4.82
CA TYR A 37 -11.05 -11.22 -3.92
C TYR A 37 -11.36 -11.59 -2.46
N ILE A 38 -12.57 -12.08 -2.16
CA ILE A 38 -12.96 -12.46 -0.80
C ILE A 38 -12.08 -13.59 -0.26
N ASP A 39 -11.75 -14.60 -1.08
CA ASP A 39 -10.85 -15.69 -0.68
C ASP A 39 -9.45 -15.18 -0.27
N THR A 40 -8.97 -14.09 -0.88
CA THR A 40 -7.69 -13.47 -0.47
C THR A 40 -7.75 -12.73 0.87
N MET A 41 -8.97 -12.41 1.34
CA MET A 41 -9.20 -11.65 2.57
C MET A 41 -9.57 -12.55 3.73
N THR A 42 -10.28 -13.65 3.49
CA THR A 42 -10.73 -14.59 4.51
C THR A 42 -10.90 -16.01 3.97
N PRO A 43 -10.52 -17.04 4.74
CA PRO A 43 -10.89 -18.43 4.46
C PRO A 43 -12.30 -18.80 5.00
N HIS A 44 -12.93 -17.93 5.79
CA HIS A 44 -14.11 -18.27 6.58
C HIS A 44 -15.43 -18.02 5.86
N PHE A 45 -15.46 -17.06 4.92
CA PHE A 45 -16.69 -16.63 4.26
C PHE A 45 -16.54 -16.68 2.74
N ALA A 46 -17.61 -17.12 2.08
CA ALA A 46 -17.71 -17.05 0.63
C ALA A 46 -18.31 -15.70 0.19
N TYR A 47 -18.06 -15.33 -1.06
CA TYR A 47 -18.69 -14.15 -1.66
C TYR A 47 -20.21 -14.31 -1.74
N ASP A 48 -20.92 -13.37 -1.12
CA ASP A 48 -22.38 -13.24 -1.19
C ASP A 48 -22.77 -11.97 -1.98
N PRO A 49 -23.22 -12.07 -3.25
CA PRO A 49 -23.41 -10.93 -4.14
C PRO A 49 -24.35 -9.81 -3.65
N PRO A 50 -25.54 -10.10 -3.08
CA PRO A 50 -26.47 -9.07 -2.59
C PRO A 50 -25.86 -8.15 -1.54
N VAL A 51 -24.91 -8.64 -0.75
CA VAL A 51 -24.29 -7.90 0.36
C VAL A 51 -22.95 -7.30 -0.05
N HIS A 52 -22.10 -8.09 -0.72
CA HIS A 52 -20.70 -7.71 -0.92
C HIS A 52 -20.46 -6.88 -2.18
N ARG A 53 -21.33 -6.95 -3.20
CA ARG A 53 -21.02 -6.34 -4.51
C ARG A 53 -20.71 -4.85 -4.40
N ILE A 54 -21.61 -4.08 -3.77
CA ILE A 54 -21.43 -2.63 -3.63
C ILE A 54 -20.19 -2.31 -2.78
N LEU A 55 -19.91 -3.08 -1.74
CA LEU A 55 -18.76 -2.88 -0.86
C LEU A 55 -17.45 -3.13 -1.61
N LEU A 56 -17.38 -4.19 -2.43
CA LEU A 56 -16.21 -4.50 -3.24
C LEU A 56 -15.99 -3.47 -4.35
N ASP A 57 -17.05 -2.94 -4.95
CA ASP A 57 -16.94 -1.83 -5.90
C ASP A 57 -16.37 -0.57 -5.22
N GLN A 58 -16.76 -0.28 -3.96
CA GLN A 58 -16.16 0.82 -3.18
C GLN A 58 -14.69 0.56 -2.83
N VAL A 59 -14.34 -0.67 -2.43
CA VAL A 59 -12.95 -1.08 -2.18
C VAL A 59 -12.10 -0.92 -3.44
N GLY A 60 -12.62 -1.36 -4.60
CA GLY A 60 -11.97 -1.19 -5.89
C GLY A 60 -11.75 0.28 -6.25
N ALA A 61 -12.70 1.16 -5.96
CA ALA A 61 -12.57 2.60 -6.15
C ALA A 61 -11.45 3.22 -5.29
N VAL A 62 -11.32 2.79 -4.03
CA VAL A 62 -10.22 3.24 -3.14
C VAL A 62 -8.86 2.78 -3.66
N TYR A 63 -8.73 1.52 -4.08
CA TYR A 63 -7.49 1.04 -4.68
C TYR A 63 -7.14 1.74 -5.99
N LEU A 64 -8.15 2.10 -6.80
CA LEU A 64 -7.89 2.83 -8.03
C LEU A 64 -7.42 4.26 -7.75
N LEU A 65 -8.00 4.92 -6.73
CA LEU A 65 -7.53 6.22 -6.26
C LEU A 65 -6.08 6.15 -5.76
N MET A 66 -5.75 5.10 -5.01
CA MET A 66 -4.37 4.86 -4.56
C MET A 66 -3.42 4.65 -5.73
N ALA A 67 -3.82 3.82 -6.71
CA ALA A 67 -3.07 3.61 -7.94
C ALA A 67 -2.85 4.93 -8.70
N PHE A 68 -3.88 5.77 -8.81
CA PHE A 68 -3.80 7.08 -9.46
C PHE A 68 -2.84 8.02 -8.73
N ASN A 69 -2.93 8.12 -7.40
CA ASN A 69 -2.03 8.97 -6.62
C ASN A 69 -0.57 8.56 -6.85
N SER A 70 -0.31 7.26 -6.78
CA SER A 70 1.03 6.71 -6.92
C SER A 70 1.56 6.75 -8.36
N ALA A 71 0.68 6.54 -9.36
CA ALA A 71 1.04 6.59 -10.78
C ALA A 71 1.14 8.02 -11.34
N VAL A 72 0.27 8.92 -10.91
CA VAL A 72 0.11 10.24 -11.55
C VAL A 72 0.59 11.34 -10.62
N VAL A 73 0.03 11.45 -9.41
CA VAL A 73 0.33 12.57 -8.50
C VAL A 73 1.82 12.62 -8.14
N LEU A 74 2.45 11.46 -7.89
CA LEU A 74 3.89 11.42 -7.58
C LEU A 74 4.80 11.73 -8.77
N ARG A 75 4.29 11.71 -10.01
CA ARG A 75 5.08 12.05 -11.21
C ARG A 75 5.00 13.52 -11.58
N VAL A 76 3.97 14.22 -11.13
CA VAL A 76 3.79 15.65 -11.42
C VAL A 76 4.55 16.55 -10.45
N THR A 77 5.22 15.98 -9.44
CA THR A 77 6.00 16.73 -8.45
C THR A 77 7.16 15.94 -7.88
N ASP A 78 8.26 16.64 -7.61
CA ASP A 78 9.40 16.14 -6.82
C ASP A 78 9.42 16.73 -5.38
N ASP A 79 8.36 17.44 -4.97
CA ASP A 79 8.25 17.98 -3.61
C ASP A 79 8.03 16.84 -2.60
N LEU A 80 9.04 16.63 -1.75
CA LEU A 80 9.02 15.61 -0.70
C LEU A 80 7.83 15.77 0.26
N ARG A 81 7.33 16.99 0.49
CA ARG A 81 6.15 17.23 1.35
C ARG A 81 4.90 16.63 0.73
N VAL A 82 4.73 16.78 -0.59
CA VAL A 82 3.58 16.18 -1.30
C VAL A 82 3.68 14.66 -1.26
N TRP A 83 4.86 14.12 -1.54
CA TRP A 83 5.07 12.67 -1.45
C TRP A 83 4.75 12.13 -0.06
N LYS A 84 5.24 12.78 1.00
CA LYS A 84 4.95 12.36 2.38
C LYS A 84 3.47 12.48 2.74
N ALA A 85 2.77 13.51 2.26
CA ALA A 85 1.33 13.65 2.48
C ALA A 85 0.54 12.52 1.80
N VAL A 86 0.85 12.21 0.54
CA VAL A 86 0.22 11.10 -0.19
C VAL A 86 0.52 9.76 0.49
N MET A 87 1.79 9.48 0.79
CA MET A 87 2.18 8.24 1.48
C MET A 87 1.58 8.13 2.88
N GLY A 88 1.45 9.25 3.60
CA GLY A 88 0.79 9.30 4.90
C GLY A 88 -0.69 8.96 4.81
N GLY A 89 -1.39 9.47 3.80
CA GLY A 89 -2.79 9.12 3.55
C GLY A 89 -2.98 7.65 3.21
N ILE A 90 -2.11 7.09 2.36
CA ILE A 90 -2.11 5.66 2.02
C ILE A 90 -1.80 4.82 3.26
N TRP A 91 -0.82 5.23 4.07
CA TRP A 91 -0.44 4.56 5.30
C TRP A 91 -1.61 4.43 6.30
N VAL A 92 -2.44 5.46 6.41
CA VAL A 92 -3.68 5.38 7.23
C VAL A 92 -4.62 4.29 6.68
N SER A 93 -4.75 4.17 5.36
CA SER A 93 -5.53 3.08 4.74
C SER A 93 -4.95 1.71 5.07
N ASP A 94 -3.62 1.55 5.05
CA ASP A 94 -2.97 0.28 5.41
C ASP A 94 -3.25 -0.12 6.86
N MET A 95 -3.21 0.83 7.79
CA MET A 95 -3.50 0.55 9.21
C MET A 95 -4.93 0.02 9.39
N LEU A 96 -5.89 0.61 8.68
CA LEU A 96 -7.27 0.15 8.70
C LEU A 96 -7.41 -1.23 8.05
N HIS A 97 -6.66 -1.49 6.99
CA HIS A 97 -6.63 -2.77 6.31
C HIS A 97 -6.04 -3.87 7.21
N ILE A 98 -4.89 -3.63 7.83
CA ILE A 98 -4.28 -4.56 8.80
C ILE A 98 -5.22 -4.82 9.97
N ARG A 99 -5.88 -3.79 10.51
CA ARG A 99 -6.87 -3.97 11.58
C ARG A 99 -8.01 -4.88 11.13
N ALA A 100 -8.50 -4.75 9.90
CA ALA A 100 -9.53 -5.63 9.35
C ALA A 100 -9.00 -7.07 9.23
N THR A 101 -7.80 -7.26 8.69
CA THR A 101 -7.16 -8.57 8.56
C THR A 101 -6.91 -9.24 9.91
N VAL A 102 -6.49 -8.48 10.94
CA VAL A 102 -6.31 -8.99 12.32
C VAL A 102 -7.63 -9.45 12.92
N LYS A 103 -8.71 -8.71 12.68
CA LYS A 103 -10.04 -9.11 13.16
C LYS A 103 -10.54 -10.39 12.52
N GLU A 104 -10.19 -10.60 11.25
CA GLU A 104 -10.67 -11.72 10.46
C GLU A 104 -9.83 -13.00 10.67
N LEU A 105 -8.51 -12.89 10.56
CA LEU A 105 -7.60 -14.04 10.65
C LEU A 105 -7.08 -14.31 12.06
N GLY A 106 -7.18 -13.32 12.95
CA GLY A 106 -6.58 -13.38 14.28
C GLY A 106 -5.10 -13.01 14.31
N VAL A 107 -4.64 -12.51 15.47
CA VAL A 107 -3.24 -12.11 15.68
C VAL A 107 -2.30 -13.31 15.57
N ASP A 108 -2.72 -14.48 16.04
CA ASP A 108 -1.89 -15.69 16.05
C ASP A 108 -1.52 -16.15 14.63
N VAL A 109 -2.45 -16.03 13.67
CA VAL A 109 -2.18 -16.33 12.27
C VAL A 109 -1.23 -15.30 11.67
N ILE A 110 -1.48 -14.01 11.91
CA ILE A 110 -0.64 -12.94 11.33
C ILE A 110 0.81 -13.00 11.83
N LEU A 111 1.02 -13.34 13.10
CA LEU A 111 2.36 -13.44 13.69
C LEU A 111 3.06 -14.77 13.40
N ASN A 112 2.38 -15.74 12.79
CA ASN A 112 2.94 -17.05 12.45
C ASN A 112 2.92 -17.29 10.93
N PRO A 113 3.99 -16.93 10.20
CA PRO A 113 4.09 -17.16 8.76
C PRO A 113 3.91 -18.62 8.31
N LEU A 114 4.17 -19.59 9.20
CA LEU A 114 3.95 -21.02 8.90
C LEU A 114 2.46 -21.39 8.87
N ALA A 115 1.58 -20.57 9.44
CA ALA A 115 0.14 -20.75 9.41
C ALA A 115 -0.53 -20.09 8.19
N TRP A 116 0.23 -19.36 7.37
CA TRP A 116 -0.33 -18.63 6.23
C TRP A 116 -0.70 -19.57 5.10
N ARG A 117 -1.90 -19.40 4.54
CA ARG A 117 -2.21 -20.00 3.23
C ARG A 117 -1.31 -19.37 2.18
N ALA A 118 -1.10 -20.07 1.06
CA ALA A 118 -0.31 -19.53 -0.05
C ALA A 118 -0.81 -18.15 -0.53
N VAL A 119 -2.14 -17.95 -0.53
CA VAL A 119 -2.78 -16.67 -0.88
C VAL A 119 -2.54 -15.59 0.19
N ASP A 120 -2.55 -15.95 1.47
CA ASP A 120 -2.30 -15.02 2.59
C ASP A 120 -0.86 -14.52 2.53
N SER A 121 0.10 -15.37 2.19
CA SER A 121 1.52 -15.00 2.06
C SER A 121 1.75 -13.87 1.06
N ILE A 122 1.01 -13.87 -0.05
CA ILE A 122 1.10 -12.81 -1.05
C ILE A 122 0.40 -11.55 -0.55
N ASN A 123 -0.82 -11.67 -0.04
CA ASN A 123 -1.61 -10.53 0.41
C ASN A 123 -0.95 -9.81 1.61
N LEU A 124 -0.63 -10.56 2.67
CA LEU A 124 0.04 -10.04 3.87
C LEU A 124 1.45 -9.54 3.56
N GLY A 125 2.20 -10.24 2.70
CA GLY A 125 3.53 -9.82 2.29
C GLY A 125 3.52 -8.47 1.58
N ILE A 126 2.59 -8.26 0.64
CA ILE A 126 2.43 -6.97 -0.04
C ILE A 126 1.94 -5.90 0.93
N LEU A 127 0.90 -6.18 1.72
CA LEU A 127 0.32 -5.22 2.67
C LEU A 127 1.35 -4.73 3.69
N VAL A 128 1.99 -5.66 4.40
CA VAL A 128 2.97 -5.33 5.45
C VAL A 128 4.24 -4.75 4.83
N GLY A 129 4.76 -5.35 3.75
CA GLY A 129 5.98 -4.89 3.10
C GLY A 129 5.87 -3.46 2.57
N MET A 130 4.76 -3.14 1.89
CA MET A 130 4.54 -1.79 1.39
C MET A 130 4.26 -0.79 2.51
N MET A 131 3.54 -1.20 3.57
CA MET A 131 3.33 -0.34 4.74
C MET A 131 4.67 0.04 5.39
N LEU A 132 5.56 -0.93 5.60
CA LEU A 132 6.89 -0.69 6.16
C LEU A 132 7.73 0.22 5.26
N LEU A 133 7.66 0.05 3.94
CA LEU A 133 8.33 0.92 2.99
C LEU A 133 7.83 2.38 3.10
N ARG A 134 6.51 2.59 3.26
CA ARG A 134 5.93 3.93 3.44
C ARG A 134 6.37 4.56 4.76
N ILE A 135 6.38 3.80 5.85
CA ILE A 135 6.92 4.26 7.15
C ILE A 135 8.37 4.70 6.97
N ALA A 136 9.21 3.86 6.38
CA ALA A 136 10.61 4.17 6.12
C ALA A 136 10.78 5.43 5.27
N PHE A 137 9.95 5.61 4.24
CA PHE A 137 9.93 6.80 3.40
C PHE A 137 9.53 8.07 4.18
N ILE A 138 8.45 8.02 4.97
CA ILE A 138 7.95 9.16 5.75
C ILE A 138 9.01 9.65 6.75
N PHE A 139 9.74 8.73 7.36
CA PHE A 139 10.84 9.02 8.28
C PHE A 139 12.20 9.26 7.58
N GLU A 140 12.23 9.35 6.25
CA GLU A 140 13.42 9.60 5.44
C GLU A 140 14.57 8.59 5.67
N ILE A 141 14.24 7.34 6.01
CA ILE A 141 15.24 6.29 6.19
C ILE A 141 15.93 6.03 4.85
N GLY A 142 17.27 6.08 4.82
CA GLY A 142 18.05 5.85 3.59
C GLY A 142 18.17 7.06 2.66
N PHE A 143 17.71 8.26 3.07
CA PHE A 143 17.98 9.49 2.35
C PHE A 143 19.41 9.98 2.63
N GLU A 144 20.08 10.53 1.61
CA GLU A 144 21.40 11.12 1.77
C GLU A 144 21.34 12.36 2.68
N LYS A 145 22.17 12.37 3.73
CA LYS A 145 22.33 13.56 4.59
C LYS A 145 23.08 14.63 3.81
N GLN A 146 22.47 15.80 3.67
CA GLN A 146 23.15 16.93 3.03
C GLN A 146 24.35 17.37 3.87
N SER A 147 25.55 17.14 3.34
CA SER A 147 26.77 17.72 3.88
C SER A 147 26.66 19.25 3.81
N LYS A 148 26.71 19.92 4.97
CA LYS A 148 26.85 21.37 5.04
C LYS A 148 28.17 21.73 4.33
N ARG A 149 28.09 22.13 3.07
CA ARG A 149 29.23 22.68 2.32
C ARG A 149 29.74 23.89 3.10
N LYS A 150 30.84 23.73 3.84
CA LYS A 150 31.56 24.83 4.50
C LYS A 150 31.86 25.86 3.40
N ARG A 151 31.22 27.03 3.48
CA ARG A 151 31.69 28.22 2.76
C ARG A 151 33.12 28.48 3.24
N ARG A 152 34.09 28.25 2.35
CA ARG A 152 35.40 28.91 2.43
C ARG A 152 35.24 30.31 1.87
#